data_AF-A0A7G6T176-F1
#
_entry.id   AF-A0A7G6T176-F1
#
_cell.length_a   1.000
_cell.length_b   1.000
_cell.length_c   1.000
_cell.angle_alpha   90.00
_cell.angle_beta   90.00
_cell.angle_gamma   90.00
#
_symmetry.space_group_name_H-M   'P 1'
#
loop_
_entity.id
_entity.type
_entity.pdbx_description
1 polymer ?
#
loop_
_entity_poly.entity_id
_entity_poly.type
_entity_poly.pdbx_seq_one_letter_code
_entity_poly.pdbx_strand_id
1 'polypeptide(L)'
;MHSLAPKRFHKPVIIQPGRIDRDRVVTTVAEAAELLLRAWPSPGSEQRLKAMKICLEVINGRKPPRSARAAFIVAAKDANIFLGDADHINDVIDLNLPVSEHSS
;
A
#
# COMPACT_ATOMS: atom_id res chain seq x y z
N MET A 1 -11.45 9.93 -25.94
CA MET A 1 -11.61 10.58 -24.62
C MET A 1 -11.33 9.53 -23.54
N HIS A 2 -10.14 9.55 -22.92
CA HIS A 2 -9.87 8.66 -21.80
C HIS A 2 -10.64 9.18 -20.59
N SER A 3 -11.47 8.35 -19.96
CA SER A 3 -12.25 8.73 -18.78
C SER A 3 -11.32 9.29 -17.70
N LEU A 4 -11.66 10.48 -17.19
CA LEU A 4 -10.97 11.17 -16.08
C LEU A 4 -11.31 10.55 -14.72
N ALA A 5 -12.14 9.50 -14.68
CA ALA A 5 -12.50 8.85 -13.44
C ALA A 5 -11.24 8.27 -12.76
N PRO A 6 -11.01 8.56 -11.46
CA PRO A 6 -9.88 8.03 -10.74
C PRO A 6 -9.95 6.50 -10.75
N LYS A 7 -8.84 5.86 -11.12
CA LYS A 7 -8.72 4.41 -11.08
C LYS A 7 -8.56 3.96 -9.63
N ARG A 8 -9.69 3.71 -8.96
CA ARG A 8 -9.78 3.34 -7.55
C ARG A 8 -9.46 1.87 -7.33
N PHE A 9 -8.88 1.58 -6.18
CA PHE A 9 -8.80 0.22 -5.65
C PHE A 9 -10.14 -0.17 -5.05
N HIS A 10 -10.50 -1.45 -5.20
CA HIS A 10 -11.70 -2.00 -4.59
C HIS A 10 -11.62 -1.97 -3.04
N LYS A 11 -10.41 -2.14 -2.50
CA LYS A 11 -10.10 -2.07 -1.08
C LYS A 11 -8.83 -1.24 -0.91
N PRO A 12 -8.80 -0.29 0.05
CA PRO A 12 -7.61 0.51 0.30
C PRO A 12 -6.43 -0.37 0.72
N VAL A 13 -5.23 0.15 0.53
CA VAL A 13 -3.97 -0.46 1.00
C VAL A 13 -3.36 0.49 2.01
N ILE A 14 -2.99 -0.01 3.18
CA ILE A 14 -2.40 0.79 4.26
C ILE A 14 -0.92 0.48 4.33
N ILE A 15 -0.09 1.52 4.27
CA ILE A 15 1.36 1.41 4.37
C ILE A 15 1.92 2.41 5.38
N GLN A 16 3.10 2.13 5.94
CA GLN A 16 3.85 3.06 6.79
C GLN A 16 5.22 3.36 6.18
N PRO A 17 5.30 4.29 5.21
CA PRO A 17 6.56 4.66 4.59
C PRO A 17 7.38 5.55 5.53
N GLY A 18 8.38 4.98 6.22
CA GLY A 18 9.37 5.72 7.00
C GLY A 18 9.19 5.62 8.51
N ARG A 19 9.24 6.78 9.20
CA ARG A 19 9.11 6.86 10.67
C ARG A 19 7.74 6.35 11.14
N ILE A 20 7.75 5.69 12.29
CA ILE A 20 6.57 5.23 13.04
C ILE A 20 5.57 6.40 13.16
N ASP A 21 4.27 6.12 13.02
CA ASP A 21 3.12 7.05 13.09
C ASP A 21 2.75 7.85 11.82
N ARG A 22 3.17 7.40 10.63
CA ARG A 22 2.76 8.02 9.33
C ARG A 22 2.09 7.04 8.39
N ASP A 23 1.03 6.41 8.86
CA ASP A 23 0.20 5.52 8.05
C ASP A 23 -0.40 6.29 6.87
N ARG A 24 -0.39 5.65 5.71
CA ARG A 24 -0.99 6.15 4.48
C ARG A 24 -2.03 5.16 3.98
N VAL A 25 -3.26 5.65 3.86
CA VAL A 25 -4.35 4.92 3.22
C VAL A 25 -4.32 5.24 1.73
N VAL A 26 -3.98 4.24 0.92
CA VAL A 26 -3.87 4.35 -0.53
C VAL A 26 -5.14 3.79 -1.17
N THR A 27 -5.88 4.65 -1.87
CA THR A 27 -7.20 4.31 -2.43
C THR A 27 -7.23 4.29 -3.95
N THR A 28 -6.21 4.86 -4.60
CA THR A 28 -6.12 4.99 -6.06
C THR A 28 -4.78 4.54 -6.62
N VAL A 29 -4.78 4.21 -7.91
CA VAL A 29 -3.56 3.92 -8.68
C VAL A 29 -2.63 5.14 -8.74
N ALA A 30 -3.18 6.35 -8.75
CA ALA A 30 -2.40 7.58 -8.81
C ALA A 30 -1.62 7.82 -7.51
N GLU A 31 -2.26 7.67 -6.35
CA GLU A 31 -1.60 7.74 -5.05
C GLU A 31 -0.50 6.69 -4.91
N ALA A 32 -0.79 5.45 -5.35
CA ALA A 32 0.21 4.38 -5.37
C ALA A 32 1.44 4.75 -6.22
N ALA A 33 1.22 5.30 -7.43
CA ALA A 33 2.29 5.74 -8.31
C ALA A 33 3.09 6.90 -7.71
N GLU A 34 2.44 7.86 -7.07
CA GLU A 34 3.12 8.98 -6.40
C GLU A 34 4.04 8.51 -5.28
N LEU A 35 3.55 7.58 -4.44
CA LEU A 35 4.35 6.98 -3.36
C LEU A 35 5.56 6.23 -3.89
N LEU A 36 5.37 5.41 -4.93
CA LEU A 36 6.46 4.69 -5.60
C LEU A 36 7.51 5.63 -6.19
N LEU A 37 7.11 6.82 -6.66
CA LEU A 37 8.02 7.79 -7.27
C LEU A 37 8.77 8.64 -6.25
N ARG A 38 8.07 9.16 -5.23
CA ARG A 38 8.57 10.27 -4.41
C ARG A 38 8.93 9.88 -2.98
N ALA A 39 8.28 8.87 -2.41
CA ALA A 39 8.33 8.61 -0.97
C ALA A 39 8.67 7.14 -0.64
N TRP A 40 9.27 6.42 -1.59
CA TRP A 40 9.56 5.00 -1.43
C TRP A 40 10.93 4.78 -0.75
N PRO A 41 11.00 3.96 0.33
CA PRO A 41 12.23 3.79 1.11
C PRO A 41 13.33 3.00 0.39
N SER A 42 12.97 2.09 -0.53
CA SER A 42 13.93 1.28 -1.30
C SER A 42 13.88 1.63 -2.80
N PRO A 43 14.62 2.65 -3.26
CA PRO A 43 14.48 3.15 -4.63
C PRO A 43 14.97 2.19 -5.72
N GLY A 44 15.86 1.25 -5.39
CA GLY A 44 16.40 0.26 -6.31
C GLY A 44 15.63 -1.07 -6.35
N SER A 45 14.56 -1.24 -5.58
CA SER A 45 13.79 -2.50 -5.54
C SER A 45 13.18 -2.83 -6.91
N GLU A 46 13.38 -4.06 -7.38
CA GLU A 46 12.76 -4.56 -8.62
C GLU A 46 11.23 -4.56 -8.49
N GLN A 47 10.71 -4.86 -7.30
CA GLN A 47 9.29 -4.93 -7.00
C GLN A 47 8.67 -3.53 -7.06
N ARG A 48 9.38 -2.49 -6.59
CA ARG A 48 9.00 -1.08 -6.79
C ARG A 48 8.89 -0.75 -8.28
N LEU A 49 9.92 -1.06 -9.08
CA LEU A 49 9.93 -0.76 -10.52
C LEU A 49 8.81 -1.49 -11.28
N LYS A 50 8.57 -2.76 -10.93
CA LYS A 50 7.47 -3.56 -11.48
C LYS A 50 6.11 -2.97 -11.12
N ALA A 51 5.91 -2.54 -9.87
CA ALA A 51 4.68 -1.88 -9.43
C ALA A 51 4.45 -0.56 -10.19
N MET A 52 5.51 0.24 -10.40
CA MET A 52 5.45 1.48 -11.16
C MET A 52 5.02 1.25 -12.61
N LYS A 53 5.63 0.25 -13.28
CA LYS A 53 5.25 -0.16 -14.65
C LYS A 53 3.78 -0.56 -14.74
N ILE A 54 3.29 -1.35 -13.80
CA ILE A 54 1.90 -1.81 -13.79
C ILE A 54 0.94 -0.64 -13.53
N CYS A 55 1.29 0.30 -12.62
CA CYS A 55 0.49 1.52 -12.41
C CYS A 55 0.35 2.32 -13.71
N LEU A 56 1.43 2.46 -14.48
CA LEU A 56 1.40 3.14 -15.78
C LEU A 56 0.52 2.41 -16.80
N GLU A 57 0.59 1.07 -16.87
CA GLU A 57 -0.30 0.28 -17.75
C GLU A 57 -1.77 0.47 -17.39
N VAL A 58 -2.09 0.53 -16.09
CA VAL A 58 -3.46 0.78 -15.61
C VAL A 58 -3.89 2.21 -15.94
N ILE A 59 -3.05 3.22 -15.71
CA ILE A 59 -3.34 4.62 -16.09
C ILE A 59 -3.64 4.72 -17.60
N ASN A 60 -2.90 4.00 -18.43
CA ASN A 60 -3.12 3.93 -19.88
C ASN A 60 -4.29 3.02 -20.31
N GLY A 61 -5.02 2.42 -19.37
CA GLY A 61 -6.18 1.56 -19.66
C GLY A 61 -5.84 0.17 -20.19
N ARG A 62 -4.58 -0.25 -20.13
CA ARG A 62 -4.11 -1.57 -20.61
C ARG A 62 -4.33 -2.69 -19.59
N LYS A 63 -4.48 -2.35 -18.31
CA LYS A 63 -4.70 -3.30 -17.20
C LYS A 63 -5.78 -2.77 -16.25
N PRO A 64 -6.47 -3.67 -15.51
CA PRO A 64 -7.45 -3.27 -14.50
C PRO A 64 -6.78 -2.75 -13.21
N PRO A 65 -7.43 -1.88 -12.42
CA PRO A 65 -6.90 -1.35 -11.15
C PRO A 65 -6.45 -2.42 -10.14
N ARG A 66 -7.09 -3.60 -10.13
CA ARG A 66 -6.70 -4.74 -9.28
C ARG A 66 -5.24 -5.18 -9.49
N SER A 67 -4.72 -5.05 -10.71
CA SER A 67 -3.35 -5.43 -11.04
C SER A 67 -2.35 -4.47 -10.40
N ALA A 68 -2.63 -3.16 -10.44
CA ALA A 68 -1.80 -2.17 -9.75
C ALA A 68 -1.84 -2.37 -8.23
N ARG A 69 -3.02 -2.63 -7.65
CA ARG A 69 -3.15 -2.94 -6.22
C ARG A 69 -2.28 -4.11 -5.80
N ALA A 70 -2.38 -5.24 -6.51
CA ALA A 70 -1.59 -6.44 -6.20
C ALA A 70 -0.09 -6.18 -6.28
N ALA A 71 0.37 -5.49 -7.34
CA ALA A 71 1.78 -5.15 -7.50
C ALA A 71 2.27 -4.19 -6.41
N PHE A 72 1.44 -3.22 -6.01
CA PHE A 72 1.75 -2.28 -4.94
C PHE A 72 1.89 -2.99 -3.59
N ILE A 73 1.01 -3.95 -3.26
CA ILE A 73 1.14 -4.77 -2.04
C ILE A 73 2.42 -5.58 -2.04
N VAL A 74 2.79 -6.20 -3.17
CA VAL A 74 4.05 -6.96 -3.29
C VAL A 74 5.24 -6.04 -3.03
N ALA A 75 5.26 -4.85 -3.62
CA ALA A 75 6.32 -3.88 -3.36
C ALA A 75 6.33 -3.41 -1.90
N ALA A 76 5.17 -3.14 -1.30
CA ALA A 76 5.09 -2.69 0.09
C ALA A 76 5.57 -3.77 1.08
N LYS A 77 5.30 -5.04 0.80
CA LYS A 77 5.83 -6.18 1.57
C LYS A 77 7.35 -6.32 1.40
N ASP A 78 7.85 -6.22 0.17
CA ASP A 78 9.29 -6.22 -0.13
C ASP A 78 10.05 -5.12 0.61
N ALA A 79 9.45 -3.93 0.71
CA ALA A 79 10.00 -2.80 1.44
C ALA A 79 9.73 -2.82 2.96
N ASN A 80 9.05 -3.86 3.48
CA ASN A 80 8.63 -4.00 4.88
C ASN A 80 7.83 -2.80 5.43
N ILE A 81 6.93 -2.25 4.62
CA ILE A 81 6.06 -1.10 4.97
C ILE A 81 4.57 -1.40 4.83
N PHE A 82 4.18 -2.64 4.52
CA PHE A 82 2.78 -3.02 4.40
C PHE A 82 2.14 -3.27 5.77
N LEU A 83 1.11 -2.50 6.11
CA LEU A 83 0.37 -2.67 7.37
C LEU A 83 -0.91 -3.48 7.19
N GLY A 84 -1.52 -3.43 6.00
CA GLY A 84 -2.70 -4.22 5.72
C GLY A 84 -3.53 -3.67 4.57
N ASP A 85 -4.69 -4.28 4.42
CA ASP A 85 -5.80 -3.77 3.65
C ASP A 85 -7.09 -3.84 4.47
N ALA A 86 -8.18 -3.25 4.00
CA ALA A 86 -9.42 -3.11 4.78
C ALA A 86 -10.02 -4.42 5.34
N ASP A 87 -9.55 -5.60 4.91
CA ASP A 87 -9.95 -6.89 5.49
C ASP A 87 -9.06 -7.37 6.64
N HIS A 88 -7.86 -6.83 6.81
CA HIS A 88 -6.83 -7.31 7.75
C HIS A 88 -6.52 -6.34 8.91
N ILE A 89 -7.25 -5.23 9.05
CA ILE A 89 -6.98 -4.24 10.13
C ILE A 89 -7.13 -4.85 11.54
N ASN A 90 -7.80 -6.00 11.69
CA ASN A 90 -7.97 -6.66 12.97
C ASN A 90 -6.70 -7.40 13.48
N ASP A 91 -5.67 -7.64 12.67
CA ASP A 91 -4.49 -8.41 13.10
C ASP A 91 -3.36 -7.57 13.74
N VAL A 92 -3.37 -6.24 13.59
CA VAL A 92 -2.26 -5.38 14.09
C VAL A 92 -2.56 -4.77 15.47
N ILE A 93 -3.78 -4.89 15.99
CA ILE A 93 -4.21 -4.24 17.24
C ILE A 93 -4.03 -5.17 18.47
N ASP A 94 -3.60 -6.42 18.30
CA ASP A 94 -3.48 -7.42 19.39
C ASP A 94 -2.09 -7.47 20.09
N LEU A 95 -1.27 -6.40 19.98
CA LEU A 95 0.02 -6.32 20.70
C LEU A 95 -0.01 -5.42 21.95
N ASN A 96 -1.19 -5.03 22.44
CA ASN A 96 -1.32 -4.30 23.70
C ASN A 96 -2.37 -4.89 24.64
N LEU A 97 -2.17 -6.15 25.05
CA LEU A 97 -2.86 -6.68 26.22
C LEU A 97 -2.08 -6.31 27.51
N PRO A 98 -2.74 -5.72 28.52
CA PRO A 98 -2.09 -5.14 29.70
C PRO A 98 -1.34 -6.15 30.57
N VAL A 99 -0.24 -5.69 31.16
CA VAL A 99 0.45 -6.34 32.27
C VAL A 99 -0.57 -6.70 33.35
N SER A 100 -0.77 -8.00 33.56
CA SER A 100 -1.54 -8.48 34.71
C SER A 100 -0.66 -8.39 35.95
N GLU A 101 -0.54 -7.19 36.52
CA GLU A 101 -0.32 -7.08 37.96
C GLU A 101 -1.69 -7.19 38.62
N HIS A 102 -1.99 -8.32 39.23
CA HIS A 102 -2.83 -8.33 40.42
C HIS A 102 -2.42 -9.47 41.34
N SER A 103 -1.80 -9.04 42.43
CA SER A 103 -1.53 -9.72 43.69
C SER A 103 -2.69 -10.61 44.15
N SER A 104 -2.34 -11.78 44.70
CA SER A 104 -2.85 -12.29 45.98
C SER A 104 -1.89 -13.35 46.51
#